data_AF-A0A1H0DI46-F1
#
_entry.id   AF-A0A1H0DI46-F1
#
_cell.length_a   1.000
_cell.length_b   1.000
_cell.length_c   1.000
_cell.angle_alpha   90.00
_cell.angle_beta   90.00
_cell.angle_gamma   90.00
#
_symmetry.space_group_name_H-M   'P 1'
#
loop_
_entity.id
_entity.type
_entity.pdbx_description
1 polymer ?
#
loop_
_entity_poly.entity_id
_entity_poly.type
_entity_poly.pdbx_seq_one_letter_code
_entity_poly.pdbx_strand_id
1 'polypeptide(L)'
;MTELRYSTAIAATIATLLLTGCAGSSGATPPTASATASPQSAAKASPTGAHKSLEQVLRDIHDAAQGVGEDRMRVLSDEKTVTDKLPHCNAHGLIMTLTAPGRPEILRLTDRLQKRGWKADGPVTDLADLRYATWGIMLRARPVPKELTAKAAPHKGMIQVSVIGNCTK
;
A
#
# COMPACT_ATOMS: atom_id res chain seq x y z
N MET A 1 32.86 -14.97 25.59
CA MET A 1 32.41 -15.77 24.43
C MET A 1 31.70 -16.99 24.97
N THR A 2 30.39 -17.03 24.84
CA THR A 2 29.59 -18.20 25.23
C THR A 2 28.48 -18.32 24.20
N GLU A 3 28.65 -19.24 23.25
CA GLU A 3 27.58 -19.64 22.32
C GLU A 3 26.56 -20.48 23.08
N LEU A 4 25.28 -20.21 22.87
CA LEU A 4 24.24 -21.21 23.04
C LEU A 4 23.47 -21.32 21.73
N ARG A 5 23.80 -22.38 20.99
CA ARG A 5 22.95 -22.96 19.96
C ARG A 5 21.92 -23.85 20.65
N TYR A 6 20.64 -23.70 20.36
CA TYR A 6 19.69 -24.81 20.45
C TYR A 6 18.61 -24.69 19.37
N SER A 7 18.56 -25.73 18.55
CA SER A 7 17.56 -26.00 17.51
C SER A 7 16.35 -26.74 18.09
N THR A 8 15.30 -26.86 17.26
CA THR A 8 14.09 -27.74 17.34
C THR A 8 12.90 -27.25 18.16
N ALA A 9 11.64 -27.48 17.80
CA ALA A 9 10.97 -27.96 16.57
C ALA A 9 9.47 -27.61 16.68
N ILE A 10 8.76 -27.77 15.56
CA ILE A 10 7.37 -27.42 15.25
C ILE A 10 6.35 -28.16 16.15
N ALA A 11 5.25 -27.50 16.52
CA ALA A 11 4.00 -28.16 16.88
C ALA A 11 2.81 -27.47 16.18
N ALA A 12 2.26 -28.15 15.17
CA ALA A 12 0.99 -27.80 14.54
C ALA A 12 -0.13 -28.53 15.29
N THR A 13 -0.98 -27.81 16.01
CA THR A 13 -2.17 -28.37 16.65
C THR A 13 -3.38 -28.13 15.75
N ILE A 14 -3.83 -29.17 15.07
CA ILE A 14 -5.12 -29.23 14.38
C ILE A 14 -6.19 -29.45 15.46
N ALA A 15 -7.02 -28.44 15.71
CA ALA A 15 -8.18 -28.57 16.59
C ALA A 15 -9.42 -28.91 15.75
N THR A 16 -9.78 -30.20 15.71
CA THR A 16 -11.08 -30.68 15.25
C THR A 16 -12.10 -30.53 16.38
N LEU A 17 -13.02 -29.58 16.26
CA LEU A 17 -14.20 -29.50 17.12
C LEU A 17 -15.33 -30.32 16.51
N LEU A 18 -15.58 -31.48 17.10
CA LEU A 18 -16.77 -32.31 16.89
C LEU A 18 -17.97 -31.61 17.54
N LEU A 19 -19.00 -31.31 16.75
CA LEU A 19 -20.30 -30.84 17.23
C LEU A 19 -21.09 -32.03 17.80
N THR A 20 -21.12 -32.16 19.12
CA THR A 20 -22.13 -32.94 19.85
C THR A 20 -23.40 -32.09 20.02
N GLY A 21 -24.53 -32.64 19.56
CA GLY A 21 -25.83 -31.99 19.63
C GLY A 21 -26.44 -31.95 21.03
N CYS A 22 -27.35 -31.00 21.21
CA CYS A 22 -28.41 -31.08 22.21
C CYS A 22 -29.75 -30.85 21.50
N ALA A 23 -30.54 -31.92 21.45
CA ALA A 23 -31.94 -31.92 21.06
C ALA A 23 -32.78 -31.44 22.26
N GLY A 24 -33.73 -30.53 22.01
CA GLY A 24 -34.72 -30.08 22.97
C GLY A 24 -35.95 -29.54 22.23
N SER A 25 -37.01 -30.34 22.22
CA SER A 25 -38.23 -30.20 21.43
C SER A 25 -39.19 -29.15 22.00
N SER A 26 -39.87 -28.36 21.14
CA SER A 26 -41.33 -28.12 21.16
C SER A 26 -41.79 -27.13 20.07
N GLY A 27 -42.66 -27.65 19.19
CA GLY A 27 -43.59 -27.03 18.24
C GLY A 27 -43.60 -25.52 17.94
N ALA A 28 -43.49 -25.17 16.64
CA ALA A 28 -44.46 -24.38 15.87
C ALA A 28 -43.95 -24.08 14.44
N THR A 29 -44.90 -24.09 13.49
CA THR A 29 -44.92 -23.83 12.03
C THR A 29 -43.95 -22.76 11.48
N PRO A 30 -43.46 -22.86 10.21
CA PRO A 30 -42.32 -22.09 9.72
C PRO A 30 -42.70 -20.72 9.13
N PRO A 31 -41.75 -19.76 9.11
CA PRO A 31 -41.69 -18.78 8.04
C PRO A 31 -40.47 -19.06 7.14
N THR A 32 -40.75 -19.33 5.86
CA THR A 32 -39.78 -19.25 4.76
C THR A 32 -39.27 -17.81 4.67
N ALA A 33 -38.17 -17.53 5.34
CA ALA A 33 -37.36 -16.35 5.07
C ALA A 33 -36.24 -16.76 4.12
N SER A 34 -36.42 -16.46 2.83
CA SER A 34 -35.33 -16.46 1.85
C SER A 34 -34.35 -15.35 2.22
N ALA A 35 -33.41 -15.66 3.11
CA ALA A 35 -32.20 -14.86 3.30
C ALA A 35 -31.21 -15.29 2.21
N THR A 36 -31.17 -14.51 1.12
CA THR A 36 -30.06 -14.54 0.18
C THR A 36 -28.82 -14.07 0.93
N ALA A 37 -28.07 -15.01 1.50
CA ALA A 37 -26.76 -14.75 2.05
C ALA A 37 -25.82 -14.43 0.88
N SER A 38 -25.47 -13.15 0.75
CA SER A 38 -24.38 -12.67 -0.10
C SER A 38 -23.14 -13.54 0.13
N PRO A 39 -22.44 -14.00 -0.93
CA PRO A 39 -21.19 -14.71 -0.75
C PRO A 39 -20.19 -13.75 -0.07
N GLN A 40 -19.87 -14.10 1.17
CA GLN A 40 -18.84 -13.47 1.98
C GLN A 40 -17.57 -13.54 1.16
N SER A 41 -17.11 -12.36 0.72
CA SER A 41 -15.90 -12.18 -0.06
C SER A 41 -14.75 -12.79 0.74
N ALA A 42 -14.34 -14.00 0.37
CA ALA A 42 -13.14 -14.61 0.89
C ALA A 42 -12.00 -13.69 0.51
N ALA A 43 -11.49 -12.94 1.50
CA ALA A 43 -10.27 -12.17 1.36
C ALA A 43 -9.15 -13.14 0.98
N LYS A 44 -8.93 -13.26 -0.33
CA LYS A 44 -7.91 -14.10 -0.92
C LYS A 44 -6.59 -13.57 -0.38
N ALA A 45 -5.92 -14.38 0.44
CA ALA A 45 -4.56 -14.11 0.88
C ALA A 45 -3.72 -13.77 -0.35
N SER A 46 -3.15 -12.57 -0.37
CA SER A 46 -2.33 -12.11 -1.49
C SER A 46 -1.11 -13.02 -1.60
N PRO A 47 -0.82 -13.61 -2.77
CA PRO A 47 0.34 -14.46 -2.93
C PRO A 47 1.60 -13.62 -2.73
N THR A 48 2.47 -14.08 -1.84
CA THR A 48 3.86 -13.62 -1.78
C THR A 48 4.49 -13.98 -3.13
N GLY A 49 4.67 -12.98 -4.00
CA GLY A 49 5.14 -13.15 -5.38
C GLY A 49 4.22 -12.57 -6.47
N ALA A 50 3.04 -12.04 -6.12
CA ALA A 50 2.17 -11.39 -7.10
C ALA A 50 2.80 -10.10 -7.66
N HIS A 51 2.95 -10.01 -8.98
CA HIS A 51 3.27 -8.77 -9.67
C HIS A 51 2.18 -7.72 -9.42
N LYS A 52 2.57 -6.49 -9.08
CA LYS A 52 1.63 -5.37 -8.93
C LYS A 52 1.35 -4.72 -10.28
N SER A 53 0.11 -4.34 -10.57
CA SER A 53 -0.23 -3.43 -11.68
C SER A 53 0.12 -1.98 -11.32
N LEU A 54 0.21 -1.08 -12.31
CA LEU A 54 0.39 0.35 -12.04
C LEU A 54 -0.71 0.89 -11.14
N GLU A 55 -1.97 0.50 -11.36
CA GLU A 55 -3.08 0.95 -10.51
C GLU A 55 -2.93 0.45 -9.06
N GLN A 56 -2.39 -0.75 -8.83
CA GLN A 56 -2.09 -1.24 -7.49
C GLN A 56 -0.96 -0.43 -6.84
N VAL A 57 0.08 -0.08 -7.59
CA VAL A 57 1.18 0.75 -7.09
C VAL A 57 0.68 2.15 -6.71
N LEU A 58 -0.14 2.77 -7.55
CA LEU A 58 -0.72 4.09 -7.25
C LEU A 58 -1.66 4.04 -6.04
N ARG A 59 -2.43 2.95 -5.87
CA ARG A 59 -3.23 2.73 -4.65
C ARG A 59 -2.36 2.58 -3.39
N ASP A 60 -1.23 1.88 -3.48
CA ASP A 60 -0.27 1.80 -2.37
C ASP A 60 0.24 3.16 -1.94
N ILE A 61 0.58 4.02 -2.91
CA ILE A 61 1.04 5.37 -2.62
C ILE A 61 -0.07 6.23 -2.03
N HIS A 62 -1.28 6.17 -2.61
CA HIS A 62 -2.43 6.91 -2.10
C HIS A 62 -2.74 6.53 -0.64
N ASP A 63 -2.79 5.24 -0.33
CA ASP A 63 -3.06 4.78 1.03
C ASP A 63 -1.91 5.13 1.99
N ALA A 64 -0.66 5.08 1.51
CA ALA A 64 0.48 5.52 2.30
C ALA A 64 0.42 7.04 2.60
N ALA A 65 -0.12 7.84 1.68
CA ALA A 65 -0.22 9.30 1.79
C ALA A 65 -1.31 9.79 2.75
N GLN A 66 -2.21 8.94 3.25
CA GLN A 66 -3.31 9.37 4.13
C GLN A 66 -2.81 10.09 5.40
N GLY A 67 -3.23 11.33 5.60
CA GLY A 67 -2.77 12.18 6.70
C GLY A 67 -1.34 12.73 6.51
N VAL A 68 -0.83 12.70 5.28
CA VAL A 68 0.39 13.39 4.84
C VAL A 68 -0.03 14.35 3.73
N GLY A 69 -0.19 15.63 4.05
CA GLY A 69 -0.60 16.65 3.09
C GLY A 69 -2.10 16.68 2.78
N GLU A 70 -2.48 17.28 1.65
CA GLU A 70 -3.79 17.02 1.05
C GLU A 70 -3.82 15.54 0.70
N ASP A 71 -4.77 14.77 1.22
CA ASP A 71 -4.89 13.31 1.17
C ASP A 71 -4.99 12.67 -0.24
N ARG A 72 -4.52 13.36 -1.28
CA ARG A 72 -4.55 12.94 -2.68
C ARG A 72 -3.23 13.27 -3.35
N MET A 73 -2.51 12.23 -3.77
CA MET A 73 -1.45 12.38 -4.77
C MET A 73 -2.06 12.94 -6.05
N ARG A 74 -1.59 14.11 -6.49
CA ARG A 74 -1.88 14.62 -7.83
C ARG A 74 -0.94 13.95 -8.80
N VAL A 75 -1.42 12.97 -9.56
CA VAL A 75 -0.67 12.38 -10.67
C VAL A 75 -0.52 13.46 -11.74
N LEU A 76 0.71 13.92 -11.94
CA LEU A 76 1.05 14.97 -12.91
C LEU A 76 1.23 14.41 -14.32
N SER A 77 1.50 13.12 -14.44
CA SER A 77 1.55 12.39 -15.70
C SER A 77 1.19 10.94 -15.45
N ASP A 78 0.02 10.54 -15.94
CA ASP A 78 -0.32 9.14 -16.20
C ASP A 78 -0.04 8.94 -17.68
N GLU A 79 1.17 8.53 -18.03
CA GLU A 79 1.58 8.41 -19.43
C GLU A 79 0.86 7.25 -20.14
N LYS A 80 -0.21 6.64 -19.58
CA LYS A 80 -1.02 5.61 -20.24
C LYS A 80 -1.46 6.00 -21.67
N THR A 81 -1.66 7.30 -21.95
CA THR A 81 -2.04 7.81 -23.28
C THR A 81 -0.87 8.13 -24.22
N VAL A 82 0.38 8.06 -23.76
CA VAL A 82 1.61 8.19 -24.58
C VAL A 82 2.35 6.83 -24.70
N THR A 83 1.97 5.83 -23.88
CA THR A 83 2.74 4.60 -23.57
C THR A 83 2.33 3.32 -24.28
N ASP A 84 1.47 3.34 -25.31
CA ASP A 84 1.30 2.15 -26.15
C ASP A 84 2.64 1.65 -26.77
N LYS A 85 3.70 2.47 -26.72
CA LYS A 85 5.02 2.21 -27.29
C LYS A 85 6.21 2.15 -26.32
N LEU A 86 6.04 2.34 -25.00
CA LEU A 86 7.18 2.31 -24.07
C LEU A 86 7.24 0.97 -23.31
N PRO A 87 8.43 0.34 -23.16
CA PRO A 87 8.59 -0.92 -22.44
C PRO A 87 8.42 -0.78 -20.91
N HIS A 88 8.26 0.44 -20.40
CA HIS A 88 8.18 0.76 -18.98
C HIS A 88 6.94 1.59 -18.67
N CYS A 89 6.34 1.32 -17.51
CA CYS A 89 5.32 2.13 -16.87
C CYS A 89 6.00 3.17 -15.99
N ASN A 90 5.59 4.42 -16.14
CA ASN A 90 6.00 5.53 -15.30
C ASN A 90 4.78 6.32 -14.81
N ALA A 91 4.89 6.83 -13.59
CA ALA A 91 3.94 7.82 -13.08
C ALA A 91 4.69 8.83 -12.22
N HIS A 92 4.34 10.10 -12.38
CA HIS A 92 4.86 11.18 -11.56
C HIS A 92 3.70 11.85 -10.83
N GLY A 93 3.93 12.24 -9.58
CA GLY A 93 2.94 13.01 -8.86
C GLY A 93 3.50 13.78 -7.69
N LEU A 94 2.62 14.56 -7.09
CA LEU A 94 2.92 15.42 -5.94
C LEU A 94 1.91 15.17 -4.83
N ILE A 95 2.40 15.16 -3.59
CA ILE A 95 1.59 15.25 -2.38
C ILE A 95 1.87 16.64 -1.79
N MET A 96 0.90 17.54 -1.82
CA MET A 96 1.08 18.93 -1.38
C MET A 96 0.89 19.03 0.14
N THR A 97 1.70 19.83 0.83
CA THR A 97 1.68 19.95 2.29
C THR A 97 1.62 21.41 2.74
N LEU A 98 0.87 21.68 3.82
CA LEU A 98 0.72 23.04 4.39
C LEU A 98 2.03 23.60 4.94
N THR A 99 2.96 22.72 5.35
CA THR A 99 4.31 23.05 5.81
C THR A 99 5.34 22.39 4.90
N ALA A 100 6.59 22.84 4.94
CA ALA A 100 7.68 22.15 4.23
C ALA A 100 7.88 20.75 4.86
N PRO A 101 7.72 19.65 4.10
CA PRO A 101 7.92 18.31 4.64
C PRO A 101 9.41 18.04 4.83
N GLY A 102 9.72 17.12 5.73
CA GLY A 102 11.08 16.65 5.97
C GLY A 102 11.13 15.14 6.14
N ARG A 103 12.16 14.69 6.84
CA ARG A 103 12.38 13.28 7.14
C ARG A 103 11.20 12.59 7.86
N PRO A 104 10.48 13.22 8.82
CA PRO A 104 9.37 12.55 9.50
C PRO A 104 8.24 12.12 8.56
N GLU A 105 7.88 12.96 7.59
CA GLU A 105 6.86 12.64 6.59
C GLU A 105 7.30 11.51 5.67
N ILE A 106 8.56 11.54 5.21
CA ILE A 106 9.12 10.47 4.36
C ILE A 106 9.19 9.14 5.10
N LEU A 107 9.62 9.13 6.36
CA LEU A 107 9.60 7.92 7.19
C LEU A 107 8.18 7.35 7.34
N ARG A 108 7.19 8.21 7.60
CA ARG A 108 5.80 7.78 7.73
C ARG A 108 5.25 7.16 6.45
N LEU A 109 5.55 7.75 5.29
CA LEU A 109 5.20 7.18 3.98
C LEU A 109 5.89 5.83 3.75
N THR A 110 7.21 5.78 3.98
CA THR A 110 8.01 4.57 3.80
C THR A 110 7.52 3.43 4.70
N ASP A 111 7.27 3.68 5.98
CA ASP A 111 6.76 2.67 6.92
C ASP A 111 5.42 2.07 6.46
N ARG A 112 4.54 2.90 5.90
CA ARG A 112 3.24 2.44 5.38
C ARG A 112 3.38 1.65 4.09
N LEU A 113 4.27 2.06 3.19
CA LEU A 113 4.57 1.28 1.99
C LEU A 113 5.23 -0.05 2.36
N GLN A 114 6.13 -0.08 3.35
CA GLN A 114 6.76 -1.31 3.82
C GLN A 114 5.73 -2.31 4.37
N LYS A 115 4.69 -1.84 5.08
CA LYS A 115 3.55 -2.68 5.50
C LYS A 115 2.78 -3.31 4.33
N ARG A 116 2.95 -2.81 3.10
CA ARG A 116 2.37 -3.37 1.86
C ARG A 116 3.37 -4.16 1.02
N GLY A 117 4.52 -4.49 1.59
CA GLY A 117 5.55 -5.34 0.98
C GLY A 117 6.65 -4.62 0.22
N TRP A 118 6.64 -3.28 0.20
CA TRP A 118 7.74 -2.50 -0.37
C TRP A 118 8.99 -2.61 0.50
N LYS A 119 10.17 -2.58 -0.09
CA LYS A 119 11.45 -2.59 0.63
C LYS A 119 12.17 -1.27 0.40
N ALA A 120 12.65 -0.63 1.45
CA ALA A 120 13.52 0.53 1.29
C ALA A 120 14.86 0.09 0.70
N ASP A 121 15.36 0.86 -0.25
CA ASP A 121 16.65 0.68 -0.92
C ASP A 121 17.62 1.73 -0.38
N GLY A 122 18.30 1.38 0.71
CA GLY A 122 19.22 2.28 1.41
C GLY A 122 18.58 3.14 2.52
N PRO A 123 19.30 4.15 3.00
CA PRO A 123 18.87 4.97 4.14
C PRO A 123 17.73 5.91 3.77
N VAL A 124 16.78 6.09 4.70
CA VAL A 124 15.65 7.02 4.55
C VAL A 124 15.99 8.38 5.18
N THR A 125 16.10 9.40 4.33
CA THR A 125 16.32 10.81 4.72
C THR A 125 15.10 11.67 4.38
N ASP A 126 15.31 12.86 3.84
CA ASP A 126 14.34 13.61 3.03
C ASP A 126 14.04 12.96 1.68
N LEU A 127 14.75 11.88 1.34
CA LEU A 127 14.54 11.04 0.18
C LEU A 127 14.41 9.58 0.61
N ALA A 128 13.55 8.82 -0.07
CA ALA A 128 13.45 7.38 0.06
C ALA A 128 13.25 6.73 -1.30
N ASP A 129 14.05 5.71 -1.57
CA ASP A 129 13.85 4.79 -2.69
C ASP A 129 13.24 3.49 -2.15
N LEU A 130 12.19 3.00 -2.80
CA LEU A 130 11.50 1.76 -2.44
C LEU A 130 11.37 0.83 -3.64
N ARG A 131 11.46 -0.47 -3.39
CA ARG A 131 11.38 -1.53 -4.39
C ARG A 131 10.29 -2.54 -4.08
N TYR A 132 9.59 -2.98 -5.11
CA TYR A 132 8.73 -4.16 -5.09
C TYR A 132 8.85 -4.89 -6.43
N ALA A 133 9.54 -6.04 -6.45
CA ALA A 133 9.85 -6.76 -7.69
C ALA A 133 10.47 -5.82 -8.75
N THR A 134 9.79 -5.61 -9.88
CA THR A 134 10.21 -4.73 -10.98
C THR A 134 9.85 -3.26 -10.79
N TRP A 135 9.11 -2.91 -9.73
CA TRP A 135 8.70 -1.54 -9.45
C TRP A 135 9.67 -0.82 -8.53
N GLY A 136 9.90 0.45 -8.83
CA GLY A 136 10.59 1.44 -8.00
C GLY A 136 9.68 2.62 -7.69
N ILE A 137 9.74 3.10 -6.45
CA ILE A 137 9.17 4.38 -6.01
C ILE A 137 10.30 5.24 -5.46
N MET A 138 10.39 6.49 -5.90
CA MET A 138 11.18 7.52 -5.24
C MET A 138 10.22 8.51 -4.58
N LEU A 139 10.45 8.78 -3.30
CA LEU A 139 9.80 9.83 -2.52
C LEU A 139 10.82 10.89 -2.17
N ARG A 140 10.49 12.17 -2.38
CA ARG A 140 11.39 13.27 -2.02
C ARG A 140 10.64 14.45 -1.43
N ALA A 141 10.95 14.79 -0.19
CA ALA A 141 10.43 15.98 0.49
C ALA A 141 11.13 17.24 -0.04
N ARG A 142 10.35 18.26 -0.40
CA ARG A 142 10.85 19.54 -0.92
C ARG A 142 9.98 20.70 -0.44
N PRO A 143 10.56 21.89 -0.17
CA PRO A 143 9.76 23.10 -0.13
C PRO A 143 9.17 23.37 -1.52
N VAL A 144 8.05 24.09 -1.57
CA VAL A 144 7.54 24.61 -2.85
C VAL A 144 8.58 25.58 -3.43
N PRO A 145 8.98 25.43 -4.72
CA PRO A 145 9.88 26.38 -5.37
C PRO A 145 9.31 27.80 -5.33
N LYS A 146 10.17 28.81 -5.17
CA LYS A 146 9.74 30.20 -4.99
C LYS A 146 8.83 30.66 -6.13
N GLU A 147 9.11 30.20 -7.34
CA GLU A 147 8.42 30.47 -8.59
C GLU A 147 6.98 29.95 -8.61
N LEU A 148 6.66 28.96 -7.76
CA LEU A 148 5.35 28.31 -7.70
C LEU A 148 4.53 28.69 -6.47
N THR A 149 5.10 29.43 -5.51
CA THR A 149 4.49 29.74 -4.22
C THR A 149 3.07 30.32 -4.34
N ALA A 150 2.85 31.28 -5.25
CA ALA A 150 1.54 31.91 -5.44
C ALA A 150 0.50 30.91 -5.98
N LYS A 151 0.90 30.01 -6.89
CA LYS A 151 0.03 28.99 -7.47
C LYS A 151 -0.23 27.81 -6.54
N ALA A 152 0.72 27.53 -5.65
CA ALA A 152 0.67 26.41 -4.73
C ALA A 152 -0.01 26.76 -3.40
N ALA A 153 -0.29 28.04 -3.11
CA ALA A 153 -0.96 28.45 -1.89
C ALA A 153 -2.25 27.64 -1.63
N PRO A 154 -2.51 27.21 -0.38
CA PRO A 154 -1.79 27.55 0.86
C PRO A 154 -0.56 26.67 1.15
N HIS A 155 -0.15 25.81 0.23
CA HIS A 155 0.92 24.83 0.45
C HIS A 155 2.29 25.48 0.47
N LYS A 156 3.11 25.06 1.44
CA LYS A 156 4.51 25.51 1.60
C LYS A 156 5.50 24.43 1.21
N GLY A 157 5.03 23.20 1.03
CA GLY A 157 5.87 22.07 0.65
C GLY A 157 5.16 21.06 -0.23
N MET A 158 5.95 20.10 -0.70
CA MET A 158 5.50 19.00 -1.52
C MET A 158 6.39 17.78 -1.29
N ILE A 159 5.79 16.60 -1.43
CA ILE A 159 6.53 15.35 -1.60
C ILE A 159 6.41 14.97 -3.06
N GLN A 160 7.54 14.95 -3.75
CA GLN A 160 7.64 14.45 -5.12
C GLN A 160 7.59 12.94 -5.08
N VAL A 161 6.76 12.36 -5.94
CA VAL A 161 6.62 10.92 -6.11
C VAL A 161 6.96 10.58 -7.56
N SER A 162 7.88 9.65 -7.75
CA SER A 162 8.16 9.05 -9.05
C SER A 162 8.03 7.54 -8.94
N VAL A 163 7.31 6.96 -9.88
CA VAL A 163 7.10 5.52 -10.02
C VAL A 163 7.68 5.09 -11.35
N ILE A 164 8.46 4.01 -11.34
CA ILE A 164 8.97 3.36 -12.55
C ILE A 164 8.84 1.85 -12.40
N GLY A 165 8.49 1.15 -13.46
CA GLY A 165 8.50 -0.31 -13.48
C GLY A 165 8.17 -0.87 -14.84
N ASN A 166 8.06 -2.20 -14.92
CA ASN A 166 7.66 -2.88 -16.13
C ASN A 166 6.14 -3.07 -16.11
N CYS A 167 5.45 -2.59 -17.15
CA CYS A 167 4.05 -2.94 -17.35
C CYS A 167 3.95 -4.39 -17.80
N THR A 168 3.17 -5.20 -17.11
CA THR A 168 2.61 -6.42 -17.72
C THR A 168 1.34 -6.01 -18.46
N LYS A 169 1.27 -6.31 -19.77
CA LYS A 169 0.04 -6.16 -20.56
C LYS A 169 -1.07 -7.05 -20.00
#